data_AF-A0A0W0UL21-F1
#
_entry.id   AF-A0A0W0UL21-F1
#
_cell.length_a   1.000
_cell.length_b   1.000
_cell.length_c   1.000
_cell.angle_alpha   90.00
_cell.angle_beta   90.00
_cell.angle_gamma   90.00
#
_symmetry.space_group_name_H-M   'P 1'
#
loop_
_entity.id
_entity.type
_entity.pdbx_description
1 polymer ?
#
loop_
_entity_poly.entity_id
_entity_poly.type
_entity_poly.pdbx_seq_one_letter_code
_entity_poly.pdbx_strand_id
1 'polypeptide(L)'
;MTQKFTDNLLATLYLNISKRYKGLKDEAFNPDRSVIYSQIANELSYELATPLSSLHQLAEEEKFKVFTVLNTFFASLPRHASYPQITYVFIPQKINISDSRWHHHSCYCPHNSLFTWLYYDSLFYRPGRWSSINNHHSHSSKKKEEVMLLLLITMMAIAVGAAFVAAYYLLREFLDSQERLWMDEGWLQAVISFSSAIGSTAVAGLFAALFASAPLAAFAVAAGISNPVGVVVLGVICLSLIGGALGCFITNQIQNYIIKENNKDALDPLDPHRYGLTPAQEYNLIQKGLDPIKVKCAIVALHEQIGKEIPPLLHRIFSDSDGKQALLKQIRDLRNGQTGYMITVGTGSSQLNFDLRSPIPVQPNIHTHSSRDEYNPEPSAPLAYPGYVY
;
A
#
# COMPACT_ATOMS: atom_id res chain seq x y z
N MET A 1 23.37 9.78 -13.07
CA MET A 1 22.50 8.64 -13.40
C MET A 1 21.07 9.16 -13.39
N THR A 2 20.31 8.98 -14.47
CA THR A 2 18.90 9.39 -14.53
C THR A 2 18.03 8.37 -13.79
N GLN A 3 17.05 8.87 -13.03
CA GLN A 3 16.17 8.05 -12.21
C GLN A 3 14.96 7.57 -13.05
N LYS A 4 14.48 6.36 -12.77
CA LYS A 4 13.26 5.80 -13.38
C LYS A 4 12.02 6.25 -12.59
N PHE A 5 10.89 6.42 -13.24
CA PHE A 5 9.61 6.66 -12.56
C PHE A 5 9.13 5.35 -11.94
N THR A 6 9.30 5.22 -10.62
CA THR A 6 8.95 4.00 -9.87
C THR A 6 7.47 3.93 -9.55
N ASP A 7 6.98 2.74 -9.24
CA ASP A 7 5.57 2.55 -8.89
C ASP A 7 5.23 3.24 -7.57
N ASN A 8 6.16 3.26 -6.62
CA ASN A 8 6.01 4.02 -5.38
C ASN A 8 5.83 5.52 -5.65
N LEU A 9 6.62 6.06 -6.59
CA LEU A 9 6.56 7.46 -6.96
C LEU A 9 5.25 7.78 -7.71
N LEU A 10 4.75 6.85 -8.54
CA LEU A 10 3.41 6.92 -9.14
C LEU A 10 2.31 6.99 -8.07
N ALA A 11 2.33 6.08 -7.10
CA ALA A 11 1.32 6.03 -6.03
C ALA A 11 1.34 7.32 -5.19
N THR A 12 2.54 7.76 -4.80
CA THR A 12 2.74 9.00 -4.03
C THR A 12 2.24 10.21 -4.80
N LEU A 13 2.59 10.32 -6.09
CA LEU A 13 2.13 11.39 -6.96
C LEU A 13 0.60 11.41 -7.07
N TYR A 14 -0.02 10.26 -7.33
CA TYR A 14 -1.48 10.13 -7.45
C TYR A 14 -2.19 10.61 -6.18
N LEU A 15 -1.75 10.14 -5.01
CA LEU A 15 -2.34 10.52 -3.72
C LEU A 15 -2.17 12.02 -3.42
N ASN A 16 -0.99 12.59 -3.74
CA ASN A 16 -0.74 14.01 -3.56
C ASN A 16 -1.58 14.88 -4.50
N ILE A 17 -1.77 14.48 -5.76
CA ILE A 17 -2.69 15.14 -6.69
C ILE A 17 -4.13 15.08 -6.17
N SER A 18 -4.59 13.90 -5.73
CA SER A 18 -5.92 13.70 -5.14
C SER A 18 -6.15 14.62 -3.94
N LYS A 19 -5.19 14.65 -3.01
CA LYS A 19 -5.22 15.53 -1.83
C LYS A 19 -5.23 17.00 -2.21
N ARG A 20 -4.37 17.43 -3.15
CA ARG A 20 -4.29 18.82 -3.60
C ARG A 20 -5.57 19.26 -4.30
N TYR A 21 -6.15 18.41 -5.13
CA TYR A 21 -7.44 18.66 -5.77
C TYR A 21 -8.56 18.86 -4.74
N LYS A 22 -8.65 17.98 -3.73
CA LYS A 22 -9.63 18.13 -2.62
C LYS A 22 -9.43 19.47 -1.91
N GLY A 23 -8.19 19.80 -1.53
CA GLY A 23 -7.86 21.08 -0.88
C GLY A 23 -8.27 22.30 -1.70
N LEU A 24 -7.92 22.34 -2.99
CA LEU A 24 -8.26 23.46 -3.88
C LEU A 24 -9.78 23.57 -4.11
N LYS A 25 -10.49 22.44 -4.15
CA LYS A 25 -11.94 22.40 -4.27
C LYS A 25 -12.63 22.94 -3.00
N ASP A 26 -12.07 22.68 -1.83
CA ASP A 26 -12.62 23.09 -0.54
C ASP A 26 -12.27 24.56 -0.21
N GLU A 27 -11.11 25.06 -0.65
CA GLU A 27 -10.64 26.43 -0.45
C GLU A 27 -11.40 27.46 -1.31
N ALA A 28 -11.83 27.09 -2.52
CA ALA A 28 -12.51 27.98 -3.43
C ALA A 28 -14.02 27.69 -3.49
N PHE A 29 -14.83 28.75 -3.51
CA PHE A 29 -16.27 28.65 -3.75
C PHE A 29 -16.51 28.25 -5.21
N ASN A 30 -16.51 26.93 -5.48
CA ASN A 30 -16.81 26.33 -6.78
C ASN A 30 -15.80 26.69 -7.91
N PRO A 31 -14.49 26.40 -7.75
CA PRO A 31 -13.50 26.66 -8.79
C PRO A 31 -13.77 25.83 -10.04
N ASP A 32 -13.62 26.46 -11.21
CA ASP A 32 -13.66 25.74 -12.49
C ASP A 32 -12.56 24.67 -12.51
N ARG A 33 -12.93 23.45 -12.93
CA ARG A 33 -12.03 22.30 -13.01
C ARG A 33 -10.84 22.57 -13.93
N SER A 34 -11.01 23.40 -14.97
CA SER A 34 -9.91 23.79 -15.86
C SER A 34 -8.83 24.59 -15.12
N VAL A 35 -9.24 25.47 -14.19
CA VAL A 35 -8.36 26.29 -13.37
C VAL A 35 -7.58 25.40 -12.40
N ILE A 36 -8.26 24.50 -11.69
CA ILE A 36 -7.61 23.55 -10.77
C ILE A 36 -6.61 22.67 -11.53
N TYR A 37 -6.98 22.17 -12.72
CA TYR A 37 -6.07 21.39 -13.56
C TYR A 37 -4.82 22.19 -13.93
N SER A 38 -5.00 23.41 -14.46
CA SER A 38 -3.88 24.25 -14.87
C SER A 38 -2.93 24.58 -13.71
N GLN A 39 -3.49 24.81 -12.52
CA GLN A 39 -2.71 25.07 -11.32
C GLN A 39 -1.87 23.86 -10.92
N ILE A 40 -2.46 22.67 -10.82
CA ILE A 40 -1.73 21.44 -10.48
C ILE A 40 -0.71 21.10 -11.58
N ALA A 41 -1.05 21.28 -12.86
CA ALA A 41 -0.12 21.05 -13.96
C ALA A 41 1.10 21.99 -13.91
N ASN A 42 0.89 23.25 -13.54
CA ASN A 42 1.98 24.21 -13.35
C ASN A 42 2.84 23.85 -12.14
N GLU A 43 2.23 23.45 -11.01
CA GLU A 43 2.95 22.97 -9.83
C GLU A 43 3.84 21.76 -10.19
N LEU A 44 3.32 20.78 -10.93
CA LEU A 44 4.09 19.61 -11.37
C LEU A 44 5.21 19.97 -12.37
N SER A 45 4.94 20.91 -13.28
CA SER A 45 5.95 21.38 -14.22
C SER A 45 7.10 22.09 -13.50
N TYR A 46 6.79 22.84 -12.43
CA TYR A 46 7.79 23.46 -11.57
C TYR A 46 8.61 22.41 -10.81
N GLU A 47 7.97 21.37 -10.25
CA GLU A 47 8.66 20.26 -9.59
C GLU A 47 9.62 19.52 -10.54
N LEU A 48 9.20 19.26 -11.78
CA LEU A 48 10.06 18.65 -12.80
C LEU A 48 11.26 19.53 -13.19
N ALA A 49 11.13 20.85 -13.07
CA ALA A 49 12.20 21.80 -13.35
C ALA A 49 13.14 22.05 -12.15
N THR A 50 12.69 21.78 -10.92
CA THR A 50 13.38 22.17 -9.69
C THR A 50 14.37 21.11 -9.21
N PRO A 51 15.66 21.41 -9.03
CA PRO A 51 16.68 20.41 -8.68
C PRO A 51 16.51 19.77 -7.29
N LEU A 52 15.70 20.37 -6.42
CA LEU A 52 15.35 19.82 -5.10
C LEU A 52 14.26 18.74 -5.15
N SER A 53 13.53 18.61 -6.27
CA SER A 53 12.46 17.63 -6.41
C SER A 53 13.00 16.27 -6.81
N SER A 54 12.41 15.19 -6.27
CA SER A 54 12.68 13.83 -6.76
C SER A 54 12.24 13.62 -8.21
N LEU A 55 11.32 14.46 -8.72
CA LEU A 55 10.84 14.40 -10.10
C LEU A 55 11.85 14.97 -11.10
N HIS A 56 12.74 15.86 -10.67
CA HIS A 56 13.71 16.52 -11.56
C HIS A 56 14.75 15.56 -12.14
N GLN A 57 15.14 14.55 -11.36
CA GLN A 57 16.17 13.57 -11.74
C GLN A 57 15.65 12.50 -12.71
N LEU A 58 14.35 12.52 -13.04
CA LEU A 58 13.75 11.59 -13.98
C LEU A 58 14.32 11.79 -15.39
N ALA A 59 14.52 10.69 -16.11
CA ALA A 59 14.82 10.74 -17.54
C ALA A 59 13.68 11.45 -18.31
N GLU A 60 13.98 12.17 -19.38
CA GLU A 60 12.98 12.92 -20.17
C GLU A 60 11.78 12.06 -20.61
N GLU A 61 12.04 10.82 -21.02
CA GLU A 61 11.00 9.84 -21.41
C GLU A 61 10.07 9.47 -20.24
N GLU A 62 10.61 9.45 -19.01
CA GLU A 62 9.89 9.10 -17.79
C GLU A 62 9.05 10.28 -17.27
N LYS A 63 9.42 11.52 -17.59
CA LYS A 63 8.66 12.73 -17.21
C LYS A 63 7.26 12.74 -17.82
N PHE A 64 7.06 12.13 -18.99
CA PHE A 64 5.74 11.99 -19.60
C PHE A 64 4.76 11.23 -18.69
N LYS A 65 5.25 10.22 -17.95
CA LYS A 65 4.42 9.38 -17.07
C LYS A 65 3.79 10.19 -15.93
N VAL A 66 4.48 11.22 -15.43
CA VAL A 66 3.95 12.17 -14.42
C VAL A 66 2.66 12.81 -14.91
N PHE A 67 2.65 13.28 -16.15
CA PHE A 67 1.46 13.87 -16.76
C PHE A 67 0.41 12.83 -17.12
N THR A 68 0.80 11.60 -17.47
CA THR A 68 -0.15 10.49 -17.62
C THR A 68 -0.93 10.26 -16.32
N VAL A 69 -0.27 10.28 -15.16
CA VAL A 69 -0.93 10.14 -13.84
C VAL A 69 -1.89 11.29 -13.59
N LEU A 70 -1.47 12.54 -13.81
CA LEU A 70 -2.32 13.73 -13.68
C LEU A 70 -3.57 13.64 -14.56
N ASN A 71 -3.38 13.36 -15.85
CA ASN A 71 -4.46 13.27 -16.83
C ASN A 71 -5.41 12.12 -16.48
N THR A 72 -4.89 11.00 -15.99
CA THR A 72 -5.70 9.86 -15.55
C THR A 72 -6.56 10.24 -14.35
N PHE A 73 -5.97 10.89 -13.34
CA PHE A 73 -6.73 11.37 -12.18
C PHE A 73 -7.86 12.31 -12.61
N PHE A 74 -7.55 13.34 -13.40
CA PHE A 74 -8.58 14.27 -13.83
C PHE A 74 -9.62 13.57 -14.71
N ALA A 75 -9.24 12.75 -15.69
CA ALA A 75 -10.18 12.01 -16.52
C ALA A 75 -11.15 11.14 -15.69
N SER A 76 -10.71 10.67 -14.51
CA SER A 76 -11.53 9.86 -13.61
C SER A 76 -12.61 10.65 -12.85
N LEU A 77 -12.49 11.98 -12.73
CA LEU A 77 -13.45 12.79 -11.98
C LEU A 77 -14.83 12.85 -12.67
N PRO A 78 -15.95 12.85 -11.90
CA PRO A 78 -17.31 12.93 -12.44
C PRO A 78 -17.46 14.11 -13.41
N ARG A 79 -17.98 13.85 -14.62
CA ARG A 79 -18.31 14.91 -15.58
C ARG A 79 -19.49 15.70 -15.04
N HIS A 80 -19.26 16.95 -14.64
CA HIS A 80 -20.37 17.90 -14.55
C HIS A 80 -20.82 18.19 -15.99
N ALA A 81 -22.14 18.17 -16.21
CA ALA A 81 -22.72 18.38 -17.52
C ALA A 81 -22.20 19.70 -18.11
N SER A 82 -21.63 19.64 -19.32
CA SER A 82 -21.13 20.80 -20.11
C SER A 82 -19.67 21.23 -19.89
N TYR A 83 -18.72 20.31 -20.01
CA TYR A 83 -17.32 20.71 -20.26
C TYR A 83 -16.78 20.01 -21.52
N PRO A 84 -16.08 20.74 -22.42
CA PRO A 84 -15.44 20.12 -23.58
C PRO A 84 -14.41 19.10 -23.09
N GLN A 85 -14.26 18.01 -23.85
CA GLN A 85 -13.20 17.03 -23.61
C GLN A 85 -11.87 17.79 -23.63
N ILE A 86 -11.21 17.90 -22.48
CA ILE A 86 -9.89 18.52 -22.40
C ILE A 86 -8.95 17.58 -23.14
N THR A 87 -8.57 17.94 -24.36
CA THR A 87 -7.52 17.27 -25.11
C THR A 87 -6.20 17.65 -24.47
N TYR A 88 -5.65 16.77 -23.65
CA TYR A 88 -4.40 17.02 -22.94
C TYR A 88 -3.22 17.01 -23.92
N VAL A 89 -2.71 18.19 -24.26
CA VAL A 89 -1.49 18.35 -25.05
C VAL A 89 -0.35 18.65 -24.08
N PHE A 90 0.68 17.80 -24.09
CA PHE A 90 1.93 18.08 -23.41
C PHE A 90 2.65 19.21 -24.16
N ILE A 91 2.78 20.37 -23.52
CA ILE A 91 3.63 21.45 -24.02
C ILE A 91 4.70 21.68 -22.95
N PRO A 92 5.93 21.16 -23.15
CA PRO A 92 7.02 21.43 -22.23
C PRO A 92 7.33 22.92 -22.28
N GLN A 93 6.92 23.66 -21.25
CA GLN A 93 7.26 25.08 -21.13
C GLN A 93 8.58 25.21 -20.39
N LYS A 94 9.51 26.00 -20.94
CA LYS A 94 10.70 26.44 -20.21
C LYS A 94 10.25 27.42 -19.12
N ILE A 95 10.12 26.94 -17.89
CA ILE A 95 9.80 27.79 -16.74
C ILE A 95 11.08 28.50 -16.32
N ASN A 96 11.05 29.82 -16.33
CA ASN A 96 12.14 30.64 -15.79
C ASN A 96 11.98 30.67 -14.27
N ILE A 97 12.87 30.01 -13.55
CA ILE A 97 12.81 29.90 -12.09
C ILE A 97 13.22 31.25 -11.50
N SER A 98 12.25 32.13 -11.25
CA SER A 98 12.46 33.29 -10.39
C SER A 98 12.27 32.87 -8.94
N ASP A 99 13.33 33.09 -8.17
CA ASP A 99 13.47 32.58 -6.81
C ASP A 99 12.46 33.21 -5.84
N SER A 100 12.12 32.46 -4.80
CA SER A 100 11.33 32.84 -3.61
C SER A 100 9.81 33.04 -3.75
N ARG A 101 9.03 32.00 -3.37
CA ARG A 101 7.84 32.09 -2.47
C ARG A 101 6.92 30.85 -2.43
N TRP A 102 7.13 29.84 -3.27
CA TRP A 102 6.21 28.68 -3.36
C TRP A 102 6.52 27.51 -2.41
N HIS A 103 7.51 27.66 -1.52
CA HIS A 103 8.04 26.56 -0.70
C HIS A 103 7.20 26.12 0.51
N HIS A 104 6.02 26.69 0.76
CA HIS A 104 5.32 26.38 2.02
C HIS A 104 4.32 25.21 1.95
N HIS A 105 3.77 24.83 0.78
CA HIS A 105 2.58 23.94 0.76
C HIS A 105 2.55 22.78 -0.25
N SER A 106 3.52 22.65 -1.18
CA SER A 106 3.38 21.71 -2.30
C SER A 106 4.56 20.75 -2.46
N CYS A 107 4.88 19.95 -1.43
CA CYS A 107 5.83 18.86 -1.61
C CYS A 107 5.09 17.61 -2.12
N TYR A 108 5.19 17.33 -3.43
CA TYR A 108 4.78 16.04 -4.02
C TYR A 108 5.78 14.91 -3.73
N CYS A 109 6.89 15.24 -3.06
CA CYS A 109 7.93 14.31 -2.64
C CYS A 109 7.56 13.54 -1.35
N PRO A 110 8.01 12.29 -1.20
CA PRO A 110 7.83 11.55 0.03
C PRO A 110 8.67 12.16 1.16
N HIS A 111 8.02 12.85 2.11
CA HIS A 111 8.67 13.19 3.38
C HIS A 111 8.62 11.99 4.33
N ASN A 112 9.78 11.61 4.88
CA ASN A 112 9.96 10.60 5.92
C ASN A 112 9.34 11.01 7.28
N SER A 113 8.04 11.28 7.34
CA SER A 113 7.31 11.63 8.57
C SER A 113 7.05 10.42 9.49
N LEU A 114 7.22 9.20 8.97
CA LEU A 114 6.99 7.94 9.68
C LEU A 114 8.08 7.64 10.72
N PHE A 115 9.31 8.13 10.49
CA PHE A 115 10.45 7.93 11.41
C PHE A 115 10.38 8.88 12.61
N THR A 116 9.92 10.12 12.40
CA THR A 116 9.74 11.10 13.48
C THR A 116 8.62 10.68 14.44
N TRP A 117 7.58 10.01 13.95
CA TRP A 117 6.45 9.55 14.77
C TRP A 117 6.79 8.30 15.60
N LEU A 118 7.50 7.33 15.02
CA LEU A 118 7.99 6.13 15.74
C LEU A 118 9.07 6.46 16.78
N TYR A 119 9.89 7.49 16.54
CA TYR A 119 10.89 7.96 17.52
C TYR A 119 10.23 8.55 18.78
N TYR A 120 9.11 9.27 18.63
CA TYR A 120 8.36 9.84 19.76
C TYR A 120 7.64 8.79 20.61
N ASP A 121 7.10 7.72 20.03
CA ASP A 121 6.39 6.67 20.77
C ASP A 121 7.35 5.81 21.64
N SER A 122 8.60 5.65 21.20
CA SER A 122 9.64 4.94 21.97
C SER A 122 10.17 5.69 23.19
N LEU A 123 9.95 7.02 23.28
CA LEU A 123 10.42 7.86 24.39
C LEU A 123 9.38 8.02 25.52
N PHE A 124 8.14 7.58 25.33
CA PHE A 124 7.05 7.76 26.32
C PHE A 124 6.60 6.49 27.07
N TYR A 125 7.19 5.32 26.81
CA TYR A 125 6.94 4.13 27.62
C TYR A 125 7.98 3.98 28.76
N ARG A 126 7.64 4.50 29.95
CA ARG A 126 8.39 4.22 31.18
C ARG A 126 7.93 2.89 31.78
N PRO A 127 8.79 1.86 31.92
CA PRO A 127 8.52 0.78 32.87
C PRO A 127 8.80 1.31 34.27
N GLY A 128 7.74 1.48 35.06
CA GLY A 128 7.84 1.77 36.48
C GLY A 128 8.60 0.67 37.20
N ARG A 129 9.73 1.06 37.81
CA ARG A 129 10.62 0.23 38.62
C ARG A 129 9.91 -0.37 39.84
N TRP A 130 10.46 -1.53 40.22
CA TRP A 130 10.39 -2.19 41.51
C TRP A 130 10.23 -1.29 42.73
N SER A 131 9.38 -1.75 43.66
CA SER A 131 9.64 -1.61 45.09
C SER A 131 9.44 -2.97 45.77
N SER A 132 10.48 -3.35 46.50
CA SER A 132 10.56 -4.47 47.45
C SER A 132 9.82 -4.11 48.75
N ILE A 133 9.34 -5.09 49.52
CA ILE A 133 9.65 -5.32 50.96
C ILE A 133 8.72 -6.36 51.66
N ASN A 134 9.40 -7.37 52.24
CA ASN A 134 9.25 -8.13 53.51
C ASN A 134 8.09 -9.11 53.89
N ASN A 135 8.52 -10.36 54.09
CA ASN A 135 8.52 -11.26 55.29
C ASN A 135 7.32 -11.52 56.22
N HIS A 136 7.27 -12.81 56.64
CA HIS A 136 6.55 -13.49 57.75
C HIS A 136 5.12 -14.00 57.41
N HIS A 137 4.66 -15.22 57.73
CA HIS A 137 4.89 -16.12 58.87
C HIS A 137 4.78 -17.63 58.54
N SER A 138 5.31 -18.42 59.48
CA SER A 138 5.23 -19.88 59.64
C SER A 138 3.84 -20.37 60.12
N HIS A 139 3.34 -21.47 59.52
CA HIS A 139 2.87 -22.73 60.18
C HIS A 139 1.80 -23.49 59.37
N SER A 140 1.78 -24.83 59.59
CA SER A 140 0.72 -25.81 59.27
C SER A 140 0.84 -26.58 57.93
N SER A 141 1.38 -27.79 58.05
CA SER A 141 1.68 -28.75 56.98
C SER A 141 0.49 -29.55 56.45
N LYS A 142 -0.73 -28.97 56.44
CA LYS A 142 -1.91 -29.57 55.78
C LYS A 142 -2.57 -28.69 54.71
N LYS A 143 -2.23 -27.39 54.63
CA LYS A 143 -2.74 -26.46 53.60
C LYS A 143 -1.88 -26.39 52.34
N LYS A 144 -0.70 -27.03 52.31
CA LYS A 144 0.27 -26.90 51.22
C LYS A 144 -0.20 -27.56 49.93
N GLU A 145 -0.86 -28.71 50.03
CA GLU A 145 -1.42 -29.43 48.88
C GLU A 145 -2.57 -28.63 48.24
N GLU A 146 -3.48 -28.08 49.06
CA GLU A 146 -4.57 -27.22 48.58
C GLU A 146 -4.07 -25.94 47.89
N VAL A 147 -3.02 -25.30 48.44
CA VAL A 147 -2.40 -24.11 47.83
C VAL A 147 -1.67 -24.45 46.54
N MET A 148 -0.94 -25.58 46.49
CA MET A 148 -0.25 -26.04 45.28
C MET A 148 -1.23 -26.44 44.18
N LEU A 149 -2.33 -27.10 44.54
CA LEU A 149 -3.42 -27.42 43.62
C LEU A 149 -4.05 -26.14 43.07
N LEU A 150 -4.36 -25.17 43.92
CA LEU A 150 -4.95 -23.90 43.49
C LEU A 150 -4.01 -23.10 42.58
N LEU A 151 -2.70 -23.12 42.87
CA LEU A 151 -1.67 -22.51 42.02
C LEU A 151 -1.56 -23.22 40.67
N LEU A 152 -1.55 -24.56 40.66
CA LEU A 152 -1.52 -25.37 39.44
C LEU A 152 -2.75 -25.10 38.56
N ILE A 153 -3.95 -25.10 39.14
CA ILE A 153 -5.20 -24.80 38.43
C ILE A 153 -5.15 -23.39 37.85
N THR A 154 -4.71 -22.40 38.62
CA THR A 154 -4.59 -21.02 38.16
C THR A 154 -3.61 -20.90 36.99
N MET A 155 -2.43 -21.52 37.11
CA MET A 155 -1.41 -21.53 36.05
C MET A 155 -1.93 -22.21 34.78
N MET A 156 -2.63 -23.34 34.92
CA MET A 156 -3.22 -24.06 33.79
C MET A 156 -4.35 -23.27 33.14
N ALA A 157 -5.18 -22.57 33.91
CA ALA A 157 -6.22 -21.70 33.37
C ALA A 157 -5.61 -20.57 32.51
N ILE A 158 -4.54 -19.93 33.00
CA ILE A 158 -3.81 -18.91 32.24
C ILE A 158 -3.17 -19.52 30.98
N ALA A 159 -2.51 -20.68 31.09
CA ALA A 159 -1.87 -21.35 29.96
C ALA A 159 -2.88 -21.74 28.87
N VAL A 160 -4.05 -22.25 29.27
CA VAL A 160 -5.15 -22.59 28.37
C VAL A 160 -5.69 -21.32 27.69
N GLY A 161 -5.94 -20.24 28.46
CA GLY A 161 -6.38 -18.96 27.91
C GLY A 161 -5.39 -18.40 26.88
N ALA A 162 -4.10 -18.40 27.20
CA ALA A 162 -3.04 -17.99 26.29
C ALA A 162 -2.93 -18.89 25.06
N ALA A 163 -3.09 -20.21 25.21
CA ALA A 163 -3.09 -21.17 24.11
C ALA A 163 -4.29 -20.96 23.17
N PHE A 164 -5.46 -20.58 23.68
CA PHE A 164 -6.61 -20.22 22.83
C PHE A 164 -6.33 -18.96 22.01
N VAL A 165 -5.76 -17.92 22.61
CA VAL A 165 -5.35 -16.70 21.89
C VAL A 165 -4.29 -17.02 20.84
N ALA A 166 -3.30 -17.86 21.18
CA ALA A 166 -2.26 -18.31 20.27
C ALA A 166 -2.82 -19.14 19.10
N ALA A 167 -3.74 -20.07 19.38
CA ALA A 167 -4.41 -20.87 18.36
C ALA A 167 -5.25 -20.00 17.43
N TYR A 168 -5.96 -19.00 17.97
CA TYR A 168 -6.71 -18.03 17.17
C TYR A 168 -5.77 -17.22 16.26
N TYR A 169 -4.63 -16.75 16.79
CA TYR A 169 -3.61 -16.07 16.00
C TYR A 169 -3.05 -16.95 14.88
N LEU A 170 -2.67 -18.19 15.18
CA LEU A 170 -2.16 -19.15 14.19
C LEU A 170 -3.20 -19.47 13.12
N LEU A 171 -4.47 -19.64 13.49
CA LEU A 171 -5.57 -19.86 12.54
C LEU A 171 -5.77 -18.65 11.62
N ARG A 172 -5.71 -17.44 12.18
CA ARG A 172 -5.77 -16.19 11.41
C ARG A 172 -4.65 -16.12 10.37
N GLU A 173 -3.40 -16.33 10.80
CA GLU A 173 -2.22 -16.32 9.92
C GLU A 173 -2.26 -17.43 8.88
N PHE A 174 -2.77 -18.60 9.24
CA PHE A 174 -2.97 -19.72 8.32
C PHE A 174 -3.93 -19.35 7.19
N LEU A 175 -5.09 -18.77 7.53
CA LEU A 175 -6.09 -18.37 6.55
C LEU A 175 -5.58 -17.24 5.63
N ASP A 176 -4.87 -16.26 6.17
CA ASP A 176 -4.25 -15.19 5.37
C ASP A 176 -3.16 -15.76 4.43
N SER A 177 -2.36 -16.72 4.91
CA SER A 177 -1.36 -17.40 4.08
C SER A 177 -2.01 -18.23 2.96
N GLN A 178 -3.09 -18.94 3.26
CA GLN A 178 -3.84 -19.70 2.25
C GLN A 178 -4.43 -18.80 1.16
N GLU A 179 -4.99 -17.63 1.52
CA GLU A 179 -5.48 -16.67 0.53
C GLU A 179 -4.35 -16.18 -0.38
N ARG A 180 -3.20 -15.82 0.20
CA ARG A 180 -2.02 -15.38 -0.54
C ARG A 180 -1.51 -16.45 -1.51
N LEU A 181 -1.57 -17.73 -1.12
CA LEU A 181 -1.20 -18.85 -1.99
C LEU A 181 -2.19 -19.03 -3.16
N TRP A 182 -3.49 -19.03 -2.88
CA TRP A 182 -4.51 -19.24 -3.92
C TRP A 182 -4.60 -18.08 -4.92
N MET A 183 -4.28 -16.87 -4.48
CA MET A 183 -4.37 -15.67 -5.30
C MET A 183 -3.02 -15.24 -5.92
N ASP A 184 -1.95 -16.00 -5.69
CA ASP A 184 -0.57 -15.68 -6.11
C ASP A 184 -0.11 -14.28 -5.64
N GLU A 185 -0.44 -13.94 -4.39
CA GLU A 185 -0.14 -12.65 -3.74
C GLU A 185 0.99 -12.81 -2.73
N GLY A 186 2.19 -13.16 -3.22
CA GLY A 186 3.34 -13.41 -2.37
C GLY A 186 3.35 -14.83 -1.79
N TRP A 187 3.24 -15.83 -2.67
CA TRP A 187 3.21 -17.25 -2.30
C TRP A 187 4.40 -17.64 -1.40
N LEU A 188 5.59 -17.09 -1.67
CA LEU A 188 6.79 -17.39 -0.89
C LEU A 188 6.66 -16.91 0.57
N GLN A 189 6.11 -15.70 0.77
CA GLN A 189 5.84 -15.16 2.11
C GLN A 189 4.90 -16.11 2.86
N ALA A 190 3.80 -16.51 2.20
CA ALA A 190 2.83 -17.43 2.78
C ALA A 190 3.43 -18.81 3.14
N VAL A 191 4.26 -19.39 2.27
CA VAL A 191 4.94 -20.67 2.54
C VAL A 191 5.86 -20.54 3.75
N ILE A 192 6.66 -19.47 3.85
CA ILE A 192 7.60 -19.30 4.96
C ILE A 192 6.81 -19.05 6.26
N SER A 193 5.77 -18.22 6.26
CA SER A 193 4.92 -18.01 7.45
C SER A 193 4.30 -19.32 7.93
N PHE A 194 3.70 -20.10 7.03
CA PHE A 194 3.13 -21.41 7.35
C PHE A 194 4.17 -22.39 7.88
N SER A 195 5.32 -22.49 7.22
CA SER A 195 6.42 -23.37 7.63
C SER A 195 7.00 -22.97 8.98
N SER A 196 7.09 -21.66 9.25
CA SER A 196 7.58 -21.14 10.53
C SER A 196 6.62 -21.44 11.68
N ALA A 197 5.30 -21.37 11.44
CA ALA A 197 4.31 -21.75 12.43
C ALA A 197 4.41 -23.24 12.79
N ILE A 198 4.49 -24.13 11.79
CA ILE A 198 4.66 -25.58 12.01
C ILE A 198 5.98 -25.87 12.71
N GLY A 199 7.09 -25.34 12.18
CA GLY A 199 8.43 -25.56 12.71
C GLY A 199 8.54 -25.07 14.15
N SER A 200 8.05 -23.87 14.44
CA SER A 200 8.07 -23.30 15.79
C SER A 200 7.18 -24.07 16.76
N THR A 201 6.01 -24.54 16.31
CA THR A 201 5.13 -25.38 17.13
C THR A 201 5.80 -26.72 17.46
N ALA A 202 6.44 -27.35 16.48
CA ALA A 202 7.15 -28.62 16.66
C ALA A 202 8.35 -28.46 17.60
N VAL A 203 9.15 -27.42 17.41
CA VAL A 203 10.31 -27.12 18.26
C VAL A 203 9.87 -26.79 19.69
N ALA A 204 8.86 -25.92 19.85
CA ALA A 204 8.31 -25.59 21.16
C ALA A 204 7.73 -26.82 21.86
N GLY A 205 7.03 -27.70 21.13
CA GLY A 205 6.50 -28.95 21.68
C GLY A 205 7.58 -29.92 22.09
N LEU A 206 8.67 -30.04 21.33
CA LEU A 206 9.84 -30.82 21.71
C LEU A 206 10.49 -30.27 22.98
N PHE A 207 10.72 -28.95 23.07
CA PHE A 207 11.26 -28.32 24.27
C PHE A 207 10.32 -28.48 25.48
N ALA A 208 9.02 -28.33 25.29
CA ALA A 208 8.04 -28.56 26.36
C ALA A 208 8.05 -30.03 26.82
N ALA A 209 8.12 -30.98 25.89
CA ALA A 209 8.18 -32.40 26.21
C ALA A 209 9.48 -32.79 26.94
N LEU A 210 10.63 -32.20 26.58
CA LEU A 210 11.92 -32.52 27.19
C LEU A 210 12.15 -31.81 28.53
N PHE A 211 11.76 -30.54 28.64
CA PHE A 211 12.13 -29.69 29.78
C PHE A 211 10.96 -29.33 30.69
N ALA A 212 9.73 -29.25 30.18
CA ALA A 212 8.57 -28.88 31.00
C ALA A 212 7.82 -30.10 31.57
N SER A 213 7.94 -31.27 30.95
CA SER A 213 7.21 -32.49 31.35
C SER A 213 7.54 -32.94 32.78
N ALA A 214 8.82 -33.00 33.16
CA ALA A 214 9.23 -33.44 34.49
C ALA A 214 8.82 -32.44 35.60
N PRO A 215 9.04 -31.11 35.46
CA PRO A 215 8.49 -30.13 36.38
C PRO A 215 6.97 -30.19 36.49
N LEU A 216 6.25 -30.28 35.36
CA LEU A 216 4.78 -30.37 35.36
C LEU A 216 4.28 -31.63 36.07
N ALA A 217 4.92 -32.77 35.84
CA ALA A 217 4.60 -34.02 36.54
C ALA A 217 4.85 -33.88 38.04
N ALA A 218 5.98 -33.29 38.44
CA ALA A 218 6.31 -33.07 39.84
C ALA A 218 5.30 -32.14 40.53
N PHE A 219 4.88 -31.04 39.87
CA PHE A 219 3.83 -30.16 40.37
C PHE A 219 2.47 -30.85 40.46
N ALA A 220 2.10 -31.66 39.47
CA ALA A 220 0.84 -32.41 39.48
C ALA A 220 0.79 -33.42 40.63
N VAL A 221 1.89 -34.16 40.86
CA VAL A 221 2.00 -35.10 41.98
C VAL A 221 1.98 -34.34 43.31
N ALA A 222 2.71 -33.23 43.44
CA ALA A 222 2.72 -32.40 44.65
C ALA A 222 1.35 -31.75 44.95
N ALA A 223 0.52 -31.56 43.93
CA ALA A 223 -0.86 -31.10 44.05
C ALA A 223 -1.87 -32.22 44.37
N GLY A 224 -1.42 -33.47 44.54
CA GLY A 224 -2.29 -34.60 44.86
C GLY A 224 -3.09 -35.16 43.68
N ILE A 225 -2.70 -34.84 42.43
CA ILE A 225 -3.37 -35.37 41.23
C ILE A 225 -2.92 -36.81 41.01
N SER A 226 -3.89 -37.73 41.04
CA SER A 226 -3.65 -39.18 40.87
C SER A 226 -3.18 -39.57 39.47
N ASN A 227 -3.49 -38.77 38.43
CA ASN A 227 -3.00 -38.97 37.07
C ASN A 227 -2.27 -37.71 36.52
N PRO A 228 -0.95 -37.59 36.73
CA PRO A 228 -0.18 -36.43 36.28
C PRO A 228 0.01 -36.39 34.76
N VAL A 229 -0.22 -37.50 34.05
CA VAL A 229 -0.01 -37.59 32.58
C VAL A 229 -0.89 -36.59 31.84
N GLY A 230 -2.16 -36.42 32.26
CA GLY A 230 -3.08 -35.47 31.64
C GLY A 230 -2.59 -34.02 31.75
N VAL A 231 -2.05 -33.65 32.90
CA VAL A 231 -1.50 -32.30 33.15
C VAL A 231 -0.27 -32.06 32.27
N VAL A 232 0.61 -33.05 32.16
CA VAL A 232 1.80 -32.97 31.32
C VAL A 232 1.43 -32.83 29.85
N VAL A 233 0.55 -33.68 29.32
CA VAL A 233 0.13 -33.63 27.91
C VAL A 233 -0.54 -32.30 27.59
N LEU A 234 -1.47 -31.84 28.43
CA LEU A 234 -2.13 -30.55 28.24
C LEU A 234 -1.13 -29.39 28.29
N GLY A 235 -0.19 -29.41 29.25
CA GLY A 235 0.85 -28.40 29.37
C GLY A 235 1.76 -28.35 28.13
N VAL A 236 2.16 -29.51 27.60
CA VAL A 236 2.94 -29.59 26.35
C VAL A 236 2.17 -29.00 25.18
N ILE A 237 0.88 -29.32 25.02
CA ILE A 237 0.05 -28.77 23.94
C ILE A 237 -0.05 -27.24 24.06
N CYS A 238 -0.35 -26.72 25.25
CA CYS A 238 -0.45 -25.28 25.48
C CYS A 238 0.87 -24.56 25.15
N LEU A 239 1.99 -25.07 25.65
CA LEU A 239 3.32 -24.49 25.40
C LEU A 239 3.71 -24.58 23.92
N SER A 240 3.34 -25.66 23.23
CA SER A 240 3.58 -25.82 21.79
C SER A 240 2.86 -24.73 20.99
N LEU A 241 1.57 -24.49 21.29
CA LEU A 241 0.77 -23.48 20.60
C LEU A 241 1.30 -22.07 20.86
N ILE A 242 1.64 -21.76 22.12
CA ILE A 242 2.20 -20.45 22.50
C ILE A 242 3.54 -20.23 21.80
N GLY A 243 4.45 -21.22 21.84
CA GLY A 243 5.74 -21.13 21.16
C GLY A 243 5.61 -21.06 19.63
N GLY A 244 4.65 -21.78 19.06
CA GLY A 244 4.28 -21.70 17.65
C GLY A 244 3.84 -20.29 17.24
N ALA A 245 2.93 -19.68 18.00
CA ALA A 245 2.47 -18.32 17.75
C ALA A 245 3.60 -17.29 17.85
N LEU A 246 4.45 -17.39 18.89
CA LEU A 246 5.60 -16.49 19.05
C LEU A 246 6.62 -16.62 17.91
N GLY A 247 6.95 -17.85 17.52
CA GLY A 247 7.89 -18.09 16.43
C GLY A 247 7.36 -17.63 15.06
N CYS A 248 6.07 -17.85 14.80
CA CYS A 248 5.37 -17.31 13.63
C CYS A 248 5.41 -15.77 13.63
N PHE A 249 5.07 -15.14 14.76
CA PHE A 249 5.08 -13.68 14.90
C PHE A 249 6.47 -13.08 14.60
N ILE A 250 7.53 -13.62 15.20
CA ILE A 250 8.91 -13.16 14.97
C ILE A 250 9.28 -13.30 13.49
N THR A 251 8.95 -14.46 12.89
CA THR A 251 9.27 -14.71 11.48
C THR A 251 8.54 -13.73 10.56
N ASN A 252 7.27 -13.46 10.82
CA ASN A 252 6.49 -12.48 10.05
C ASN A 252 7.07 -11.07 10.15
N GLN A 253 7.55 -10.66 11.34
CA GLN A 253 8.23 -9.36 11.50
C GLN A 253 9.50 -9.26 10.65
N ILE A 254 10.33 -10.31 10.66
CA ILE A 254 11.56 -10.36 9.85
C ILE A 254 11.23 -10.33 8.36
N GLN A 255 10.26 -11.12 7.92
CA GLN A 255 9.83 -11.14 6.53
C GLN A 255 9.31 -9.79 6.07
N ASN A 256 8.42 -9.16 6.84
CA ASN A 256 7.85 -7.86 6.50
C ASN A 256 8.94 -6.79 6.36
N TYR A 257 9.95 -6.83 7.23
CA TYR A 257 11.11 -5.95 7.11
C TYR A 257 11.89 -6.19 5.82
N ILE A 258 12.23 -7.44 5.51
CA ILE A 258 12.98 -7.80 4.29
C ILE A 258 12.19 -7.44 3.02
N ILE A 259 10.90 -7.75 2.98
CA ILE A 259 10.02 -7.46 1.84
C ILE A 259 9.96 -5.95 1.61
N LYS A 260 9.75 -5.16 2.67
CA LYS A 260 9.72 -3.70 2.59
C LYS A 260 11.02 -3.11 2.09
N GLU A 261 12.16 -3.59 2.60
CA GLU A 261 13.47 -3.07 2.23
C GLU A 261 13.84 -3.41 0.77
N ASN A 262 13.46 -4.60 0.30
CA ASN A 262 13.72 -5.04 -1.07
C ASN A 262 12.75 -4.46 -2.10
N ASN A 263 11.57 -3.97 -1.68
CA ASN A 263 10.51 -3.50 -2.57
C ASN A 263 10.12 -2.03 -2.32
N LYS A 264 11.09 -1.16 -2.03
CA LYS A 264 10.86 0.28 -1.81
C LYS A 264 10.17 0.97 -3.00
N ASP A 265 10.40 0.46 -4.20
CA ASP A 265 9.90 1.04 -5.44
C ASP A 265 8.51 0.52 -5.85
N ALA A 266 7.91 -0.40 -5.09
CA ALA A 266 6.58 -0.94 -5.36
C ALA A 266 5.45 0.05 -5.03
N LEU A 267 4.26 -0.19 -5.61
CA LEU A 267 3.05 0.61 -5.33
C LEU A 267 2.76 0.71 -3.83
N ASP A 268 2.87 -0.42 -3.12
CA ASP A 268 2.89 -0.49 -1.66
C ASP A 268 4.11 -1.33 -1.22
N PRO A 269 5.10 -0.72 -0.54
CA PRO A 269 6.25 -1.44 -0.02
C PRO A 269 5.90 -2.51 1.03
N LEU A 270 4.77 -2.39 1.73
CA LEU A 270 4.36 -3.37 2.74
C LEU A 270 3.67 -4.61 2.14
N ASP A 271 3.03 -4.48 0.98
CA ASP A 271 2.38 -5.59 0.27
C ASP A 271 2.59 -5.50 -1.26
N PRO A 272 3.84 -5.62 -1.73
CA PRO A 272 4.21 -5.33 -3.12
C PRO A 272 3.54 -6.28 -4.12
N HIS A 273 3.30 -7.53 -3.72
CA HIS A 273 2.75 -8.56 -4.61
C HIS A 273 1.22 -8.50 -4.74
N ARG A 274 0.52 -7.93 -3.75
CA ARG A 274 -0.94 -7.79 -3.79
C ARG A 274 -1.38 -6.62 -4.65
N TYR A 275 -0.69 -5.49 -4.53
CA TYR A 275 -1.03 -4.25 -5.24
C TYR A 275 -0.19 -4.03 -6.51
N GLY A 276 0.98 -4.63 -6.62
CA GLY A 276 1.85 -4.52 -7.79
C GLY A 276 1.36 -5.30 -9.02
N LEU A 277 1.88 -4.89 -10.19
CA LEU A 277 1.76 -5.65 -11.42
C LEU A 277 3.08 -6.38 -11.70
N THR A 278 3.01 -7.68 -11.96
CA THR A 278 4.17 -8.41 -12.47
C THR A 278 4.43 -8.06 -13.94
N PRO A 279 5.66 -8.20 -14.46
CA PRO A 279 5.93 -7.95 -15.88
C PRO A 279 5.03 -8.76 -16.83
N ALA A 280 4.67 -9.98 -16.45
CA ALA A 280 3.73 -10.81 -17.20
C ALA A 280 2.31 -10.24 -17.20
N GLN A 281 1.84 -9.71 -16.06
CA GLN A 281 0.56 -9.03 -15.95
C GLN A 281 0.55 -7.73 -16.77
N GLU A 282 1.60 -6.91 -16.70
CA GLU A 282 1.72 -5.70 -17.51
C GLU A 282 1.64 -6.02 -19.01
N TYR A 283 2.38 -7.04 -19.46
CA TYR A 283 2.32 -7.50 -20.85
C TYR A 283 0.91 -7.97 -21.23
N ASN A 284 0.22 -8.73 -20.36
CA ASN A 284 -1.15 -9.18 -20.60
C ASN A 284 -2.13 -8.01 -20.73
N LEU A 285 -1.99 -6.98 -19.89
CA LEU A 285 -2.82 -5.78 -19.93
C LEU A 285 -2.62 -5.02 -21.24
N ILE A 286 -1.37 -4.85 -21.68
CA ILE A 286 -1.05 -4.22 -22.96
C ILE A 286 -1.68 -4.98 -24.12
N GLN A 287 -1.60 -6.31 -24.13
CA GLN A 287 -2.23 -7.15 -25.16
C GLN A 287 -3.76 -7.02 -25.18
N LYS A 288 -4.37 -6.71 -24.04
CA LYS A 288 -5.81 -6.42 -23.92
C LYS A 288 -6.17 -4.96 -24.21
N GLY A 289 -5.20 -4.13 -24.62
CA GLY A 289 -5.41 -2.71 -24.92
C GLY A 289 -5.62 -1.84 -23.68
N LEU A 290 -5.19 -2.31 -22.50
CA LEU A 290 -5.24 -1.59 -21.24
C LEU A 290 -3.89 -0.91 -20.96
N ASP A 291 -3.94 0.34 -20.50
CA ASP A 291 -2.76 1.11 -20.10
C ASP A 291 -2.31 0.72 -18.68
N PRO A 292 -1.12 0.12 -18.50
CA PRO A 292 -0.64 -0.27 -17.18
C PRO A 292 -0.55 0.90 -16.20
N ILE A 293 -0.22 2.12 -16.65
CA ILE A 293 -0.14 3.29 -15.75
C ILE A 293 -1.53 3.64 -15.22
N LYS A 294 -2.55 3.60 -16.07
CA LYS A 294 -3.94 3.88 -15.66
C LYS A 294 -4.47 2.79 -14.72
N VAL A 295 -4.13 1.54 -14.99
CA VAL A 295 -4.47 0.41 -14.10
C VAL A 295 -3.82 0.60 -12.74
N LYS A 296 -2.53 0.96 -12.68
CA LYS A 296 -1.84 1.25 -11.41
C LYS A 296 -2.50 2.40 -10.65
N CYS A 297 -2.88 3.49 -11.33
CA CYS A 297 -3.64 4.58 -10.70
C CYS A 297 -4.99 4.12 -10.12
N ALA A 298 -5.72 3.25 -10.83
CA ALA A 298 -6.97 2.69 -10.34
C ALA A 298 -6.76 1.78 -9.12
N ILE A 299 -5.69 0.98 -9.11
CA ILE A 299 -5.30 0.15 -7.96
C ILE A 299 -4.97 1.03 -6.75
N VAL A 300 -4.24 2.13 -6.94
CA VAL A 300 -3.92 3.09 -5.86
C VAL A 300 -5.19 3.73 -5.30
N ALA A 301 -6.15 4.09 -6.15
CA ALA A 301 -7.43 4.66 -5.71
C ALA A 301 -8.27 3.64 -4.90
N LEU A 302 -8.29 2.37 -5.32
CA LEU A 302 -8.93 1.28 -4.56
C LEU A 302 -8.21 1.03 -3.24
N HIS A 303 -6.88 1.09 -3.23
CA HIS A 303 -6.09 0.95 -2.02
C HIS A 303 -6.37 2.08 -1.01
N GLU A 304 -6.52 3.33 -1.47
CA GLU A 304 -6.93 4.47 -0.63
C GLU A 304 -8.27 4.20 0.08
N GLN A 305 -9.20 3.49 -0.57
CA GLN A 305 -10.51 3.13 0.01
C GLN A 305 -10.44 1.96 1.00
N ILE A 306 -9.55 1.01 0.79
CA ILE A 306 -9.31 -0.10 1.72
C ILE A 306 -8.71 0.42 3.04
N GLY A 307 -7.84 1.43 2.94
CA GLY A 307 -7.12 2.04 4.05
C GLY A 307 -5.77 1.37 4.35
N LYS A 308 -5.14 1.77 5.47
CA LYS A 308 -3.76 1.37 5.80
C LYS A 308 -3.56 -0.11 6.10
N GLU A 309 -4.60 -0.79 6.60
CA GLU A 309 -4.52 -2.19 6.99
C GLU A 309 -5.68 -2.98 6.40
N ILE A 310 -5.33 -4.05 5.71
CA ILE A 310 -6.28 -5.04 5.22
C ILE A 310 -6.69 -5.90 6.42
N PRO A 311 -7.99 -5.96 6.75
CA PRO A 311 -8.43 -6.85 7.80
C PRO A 311 -8.10 -8.30 7.41
N PRO A 312 -7.76 -9.17 8.38
CA PRO A 312 -7.49 -10.58 8.12
C PRO A 312 -8.67 -11.25 7.41
N LEU A 313 -8.40 -12.31 6.64
CA LEU A 313 -9.43 -13.05 5.92
C LEU A 313 -10.54 -13.52 6.88
N LEU A 314 -10.18 -14.00 8.07
CA LEU A 314 -11.16 -14.42 9.07
C LEU A 314 -12.10 -13.26 9.44
N HIS A 315 -11.56 -12.06 9.69
CA HIS A 315 -12.39 -10.89 9.97
C HIS A 315 -13.24 -10.48 8.75
N ARG A 316 -12.69 -10.57 7.54
CA ARG A 316 -13.45 -10.27 6.31
C ARG A 316 -14.59 -11.26 6.09
N ILE A 317 -14.41 -12.55 6.34
CA ILE A 317 -15.47 -13.55 6.15
C ILE A 317 -16.63 -13.32 7.12
N PHE A 318 -16.35 -12.94 8.38
CA PHE A 318 -17.38 -12.81 9.41
C PHE A 318 -17.92 -11.39 9.60
N SER A 319 -17.22 -10.37 9.09
CA SER A 319 -17.52 -8.96 9.39
C SER A 319 -17.15 -8.02 8.23
N ASP A 320 -17.49 -8.37 6.99
CA ASP A 320 -17.30 -7.51 5.80
C ASP A 320 -18.29 -6.33 5.76
N SER A 321 -18.43 -5.58 6.85
CA SER A 321 -19.29 -4.39 6.90
C SER A 321 -18.85 -3.31 5.91
N ASP A 322 -17.54 -3.29 5.59
CA ASP A 322 -16.89 -2.21 4.85
C ASP A 322 -16.72 -2.53 3.36
N GLY A 323 -17.10 -3.74 2.92
CA GLY A 323 -16.96 -4.18 1.52
C GLY A 323 -15.51 -4.30 1.03
N LYS A 324 -14.54 -4.43 1.95
CA LYS A 324 -13.10 -4.47 1.61
C LYS A 324 -12.74 -5.71 0.80
N GLN A 325 -13.45 -6.83 1.00
CA GLN A 325 -13.25 -8.02 0.18
C GLN A 325 -13.63 -7.79 -1.29
N ALA A 326 -14.70 -7.02 -1.53
CA ALA A 326 -15.12 -6.66 -2.88
C ALA A 326 -14.09 -5.76 -3.56
N LEU A 327 -13.52 -4.79 -2.83
CA LEU A 327 -12.43 -3.94 -3.34
C LEU A 327 -11.17 -4.74 -3.68
N LEU A 328 -10.76 -5.69 -2.83
CA LEU A 328 -9.62 -6.56 -3.12
C LEU A 328 -9.87 -7.46 -4.32
N LYS A 329 -11.09 -8.00 -4.46
CA LYS A 329 -11.47 -8.75 -5.67
C LYS A 329 -11.38 -7.87 -6.91
N GLN A 330 -11.85 -6.63 -6.83
CA GLN A 330 -11.75 -5.67 -7.93
C GLN A 330 -10.29 -5.37 -8.31
N ILE A 331 -9.37 -5.30 -7.34
CA ILE A 331 -7.92 -5.18 -7.59
C ILE A 331 -7.39 -6.43 -8.31
N ARG A 332 -7.77 -7.63 -7.88
CA ARG A 332 -7.36 -8.89 -8.54
C ARG A 332 -7.86 -8.94 -9.99
N ASP A 333 -9.12 -8.59 -10.21
CA ASP A 333 -9.74 -8.55 -11.53
C ASP A 333 -9.03 -7.54 -12.45
N LEU A 334 -8.65 -6.37 -11.91
CA LEU A 334 -7.85 -5.36 -12.62
C LEU A 334 -6.47 -5.91 -13.00
N ARG A 335 -5.74 -6.50 -12.05
CA ARG A 335 -4.39 -7.06 -12.29
C ARG A 335 -4.40 -8.15 -13.36
N ASN A 336 -5.45 -8.95 -13.40
CA ASN A 336 -5.62 -10.02 -14.38
C ASN A 336 -6.23 -9.54 -15.71
N GLY A 337 -6.58 -8.25 -15.82
CA GLY A 337 -7.26 -7.69 -16.99
C GLY A 337 -8.59 -8.37 -17.29
N GLN A 338 -9.33 -8.75 -16.24
CA GLN A 338 -10.68 -9.32 -16.34
C GLN A 338 -11.77 -8.25 -16.27
N THR A 339 -11.40 -7.02 -15.90
CA THR A 339 -12.28 -5.87 -15.89
C THR A 339 -12.51 -5.33 -17.30
N GLY A 340 -13.68 -4.73 -17.53
CA GLY A 340 -13.90 -3.91 -18.72
C GLY A 340 -12.98 -2.68 -18.75
N TYR A 341 -13.05 -1.92 -19.84
CA TYR A 341 -12.28 -0.69 -20.03
C TYR A 341 -12.63 0.44 -19.06
N MET A 342 -13.81 0.37 -18.43
CA MET A 342 -14.29 1.36 -17.47
C MET A 342 -14.37 0.73 -16.09
N ILE A 343 -13.79 1.39 -15.09
CA ILE A 343 -13.91 0.99 -13.70
C ILE A 343 -14.36 2.17 -12.84
N THR A 344 -15.32 1.90 -11.98
CA THR A 344 -15.82 2.83 -10.98
C THR A 344 -15.20 2.51 -9.63
N VAL A 345 -14.68 3.54 -8.96
CA VAL A 345 -14.04 3.47 -7.65
C VAL A 345 -14.76 4.47 -6.72
N GLY A 346 -15.26 4.01 -5.58
CA GLY A 346 -15.97 4.84 -4.60
C GLY A 346 -17.46 5.03 -4.86
N THR A 347 -18.11 5.73 -3.93
CA THR A 347 -19.57 5.96 -3.93
C THR A 347 -19.90 7.44 -3.72
N GLY A 348 -21.05 7.87 -4.27
CA GLY A 348 -21.57 9.22 -4.10
C GLY A 348 -20.68 10.32 -4.70
N SER A 349 -20.43 11.39 -3.93
CA SER A 349 -19.64 12.56 -4.35
C SER A 349 -18.14 12.29 -4.53
N SER A 350 -17.67 11.12 -4.09
CA SER A 350 -16.26 10.66 -4.19
C SER A 350 -16.03 9.65 -5.32
N GLN A 351 -17.06 9.36 -6.12
CA GLN A 351 -16.99 8.38 -7.20
C GLN A 351 -16.00 8.82 -8.28
N LEU A 352 -15.07 7.93 -8.65
CA LEU A 352 -14.12 8.09 -9.74
C LEU A 352 -14.40 7.03 -10.82
N ASN A 353 -14.34 7.41 -12.09
CA ASN A 353 -14.60 6.53 -13.24
C ASN A 353 -13.38 6.51 -14.16
N PHE A 354 -12.51 5.52 -14.01
CA PHE A 354 -11.31 5.39 -14.82
C PHE A 354 -11.62 4.76 -16.17
N ASP A 355 -11.13 5.37 -17.24
CA ASP A 355 -11.03 4.77 -18.58
C ASP A 355 -9.63 4.22 -18.79
N LEU A 356 -9.52 2.90 -18.75
CA LEU A 356 -8.27 2.14 -18.76
C LEU A 356 -7.72 1.91 -20.16
N ARG A 357 -8.41 2.34 -21.23
CA ARG A 357 -7.92 2.18 -22.61
C ARG A 357 -6.56 2.83 -22.76
N SER A 358 -5.63 2.11 -23.38
CA SER A 358 -4.41 2.71 -23.91
C SER A 358 -4.79 3.88 -24.81
N PRO A 359 -4.19 5.08 -24.64
CA PRO A 359 -4.40 6.14 -25.60
C PRO A 359 -4.04 5.56 -26.97
N ILE A 360 -4.96 5.68 -27.94
CA ILE A 360 -4.63 5.49 -29.34
C ILE A 360 -3.37 6.34 -29.56
N PRO A 361 -2.26 5.79 -30.08
CA PRO A 361 -1.06 6.58 -30.28
C PRO A 361 -1.45 7.81 -31.06
N VAL A 362 -1.48 8.95 -30.37
CA VAL A 362 -1.52 10.25 -31.03
C VAL A 362 -0.18 10.25 -31.74
N GLN A 363 -0.20 9.95 -33.04
CA GLN A 363 1.01 10.10 -33.84
C GLN A 363 1.57 11.46 -33.47
N PRO A 364 2.87 11.55 -33.11
CA PRO A 364 3.45 12.83 -32.80
C PRO A 364 3.05 13.73 -33.96
N ASN A 365 2.34 14.82 -33.66
CA ASN A 365 2.13 15.84 -34.67
C ASN A 365 3.54 16.21 -35.09
N ILE A 366 3.94 15.68 -36.25
CA ILE A 366 5.08 16.19 -36.98
C ILE A 366 4.66 17.63 -37.13
N HIS A 367 5.28 18.53 -36.37
CA HIS A 367 5.33 19.92 -36.75
C HIS A 367 6.03 19.88 -38.09
N THR A 368 5.26 19.69 -39.16
CA THR A 368 5.63 20.20 -40.45
C THR A 368 5.82 21.67 -40.13
N HIS A 369 7.09 22.06 -40.08
CA HIS A 369 7.46 23.45 -40.19
C HIS A 369 6.67 23.89 -41.42
N SER A 370 5.56 24.61 -41.18
CA SER A 370 4.96 25.43 -42.19
C SER A 370 6.05 26.45 -42.46
N SER A 371 6.94 26.09 -43.38
CA SER A 371 7.64 27.05 -44.21
C SER A 371 6.51 27.84 -44.84
N ARG A 372 6.10 28.87 -44.13
CA ARG A 372 5.29 29.94 -44.65
C ARG A 372 6.25 30.61 -45.61
N ASP A 373 6.34 30.05 -46.82
CA ASP A 373 6.90 30.74 -47.95
C ASP A 373 6.09 32.01 -48.04
N GLU A 374 6.77 33.07 -47.62
CA GLU A 374 6.36 34.45 -47.71
C GLU A 374 6.14 34.71 -49.20
N TYR A 375 4.92 34.44 -49.66
CA TYR A 375 4.47 34.79 -50.99
C TYR A 375 4.44 36.32 -51.03
N ASN A 376 5.57 36.89 -51.45
CA ASN A 376 5.74 38.29 -51.75
C ASN A 376 5.04 38.51 -53.11
N PRO A 377 3.85 39.13 -53.17
CA PRO A 377 3.27 39.46 -54.46
C PRO A 377 4.16 40.54 -55.08
N GLU A 378 4.94 40.18 -56.09
CA GLU A 378 5.59 41.16 -56.94
C GLU A 378 4.54 42.18 -57.44
N PRO A 379 4.85 43.49 -57.41
CA PRO A 379 3.95 44.49 -57.91
C PRO A 379 3.75 44.33 -59.42
N SER A 380 2.49 44.26 -59.82
CA SER A 380 2.01 44.19 -61.20
C SER A 380 2.73 45.15 -62.14
N ALA A 381 3.25 44.61 -63.23
CA ALA A 381 3.77 45.36 -64.37
C ALA A 381 2.73 46.39 -64.88
N PRO A 382 3.16 47.60 -65.29
CA PRO A 382 2.24 48.59 -65.83
C PRO A 382 1.71 48.18 -67.22
N LEU A 383 0.42 48.48 -67.45
CA LEU A 383 -0.30 48.30 -68.70
C LEU A 383 0.38 49.08 -69.85
N ALA A 384 0.84 48.35 -70.87
CA ALA A 384 1.22 48.95 -72.15
C ALA A 384 -0.04 49.35 -72.92
N TYR A 385 -0.31 50.65 -73.06
CA TYR A 385 -1.24 51.18 -74.05
C TYR A 385 -0.54 51.25 -75.42
N PRO A 386 -1.11 50.67 -76.50
CA PRO A 386 -0.67 51.00 -77.85
C PRO A 386 -1.27 52.35 -78.23
N GLY A 387 -0.40 53.35 -78.36
CA GLY A 387 -0.72 54.63 -78.97
C GLY A 387 -0.92 54.48 -80.47
N TYR A 388 -2.05 54.99 -80.96
CA TYR A 388 -2.27 55.29 -82.37
C TYR A 388 -1.32 56.41 -82.82
N VAL A 389 -0.68 56.22 -83.97
CA VAL A 389 -0.05 57.30 -84.75
C VAL A 389 -0.73 57.34 -86.10
N TYR A 390 -1.02 58.58 -86.52
CA TYR A 390 -1.62 59.03 -87.78
C TYR A 390 -0.93 58.51 -89.04
#